data_AF-A0AAV2IQ73-F1
#
_entry.id   AF-A0AAV2IQ73-F1
#
_cell.length_a   1.000
_cell.length_b   1.000
_cell.length_c   1.000
_cell.angle_alpha   90.00
_cell.angle_beta   90.00
_cell.angle_gamma   90.00
#
_symmetry.space_group_name_H-M   'P 1'
#
loop_
_entity.id
_entity.type
_entity.pdbx_description
1 polymer ?
#
loop_
_entity_poly.entity_id
_entity_poly.type
_entity_poly.pdbx_seq_one_letter_code
_entity_poly.pdbx_strand_id
1 'polypeptide(L)'
;MPQSTIFPQDSGPSALDFRRKVQTLLRISSRTLDQIQVPFWISSGTCLGWLRQCGVISYSRDVDIGIRIQDYRPEILQVLTGAGLRLKHRFGKVEDSLELSFLLDDVKLDIFFFYNDGDVAWNGGTQARTGRKFK
;
A
#
# COMPACT_ATOMS: atom_id res chain seq x y z
N MET A 1 -24.85 -14.14 19.44
CA MET A 1 -25.50 -12.91 18.98
C MET A 1 -25.05 -12.65 17.55
N PRO A 2 -25.96 -12.35 16.60
CA PRO A 2 -25.53 -11.99 15.25
C PRO A 2 -24.84 -10.63 15.33
N GLN A 3 -23.58 -10.56 14.89
CA GLN A 3 -22.90 -9.28 14.71
C GLN A 3 -23.66 -8.52 13.62
N SER A 4 -24.50 -7.56 14.02
CA SER A 4 -24.98 -6.54 13.11
C SER A 4 -23.76 -5.70 12.73
N THR A 5 -23.14 -6.02 11.60
CA THR A 5 -21.99 -5.26 11.12
C THR A 5 -22.47 -3.88 10.68
N ILE A 6 -22.09 -2.85 11.45
CA ILE A 6 -22.34 -1.42 11.17
C ILE A 6 -21.85 -1.05 9.74
N PHE A 7 -20.97 -1.88 9.17
CA PHE A 7 -20.47 -1.77 7.81
C PHE A 7 -20.65 -3.12 7.09
N PRO A 8 -21.75 -3.31 6.33
CA PRO A 8 -21.98 -4.55 5.60
C PRO A 8 -20.89 -4.77 4.55
N GLN A 9 -20.43 -6.01 4.40
CA GLN A 9 -19.48 -6.35 3.35
C GLN A 9 -20.20 -6.47 2.00
N ASP A 10 -19.58 -5.90 0.97
CA ASP A 10 -20.00 -6.07 -0.41
C ASP A 10 -19.69 -7.49 -0.88
N SER A 11 -20.73 -8.29 -1.12
CA SER A 11 -20.61 -9.69 -1.57
C SER A 11 -20.69 -9.85 -3.09
N GLY A 12 -20.67 -8.76 -3.84
CA GLY A 12 -20.67 -8.80 -5.31
C GLY A 12 -19.44 -9.53 -5.88
N PRO A 13 -19.55 -10.13 -7.09
CA PRO A 13 -18.44 -10.85 -7.71
C PRO A 13 -17.15 -10.04 -7.83
N SER A 14 -17.25 -8.77 -8.26
CA SER A 14 -16.10 -7.87 -8.37
C SER A 14 -15.45 -7.56 -7.02
N ALA A 15 -16.24 -7.44 -5.96
CA ALA A 15 -15.73 -7.21 -4.61
C ALA A 15 -15.00 -8.44 -4.05
N LEU A 16 -15.54 -9.64 -4.31
CA LEU A 16 -14.90 -10.90 -3.96
C LEU A 16 -13.58 -11.10 -4.72
N ASP A 17 -13.56 -10.80 -6.02
CA ASP A 17 -12.35 -10.86 -6.86
C ASP A 17 -11.28 -9.88 -6.36
N PHE A 18 -11.65 -8.62 -6.14
CA PHE A 18 -10.75 -7.60 -5.60
C PHE A 18 -10.14 -8.03 -4.25
N ARG A 19 -10.95 -8.54 -3.32
CA ARG A 19 -10.44 -9.05 -2.03
C ARG A 19 -9.41 -10.17 -2.20
N ARG A 20 -9.63 -11.13 -3.12
CA ARG A 20 -8.67 -12.21 -3.41
C ARG A 20 -7.36 -11.67 -3.99
N LYS A 21 -7.45 -10.71 -4.92
CA LYS A 21 -6.29 -10.06 -5.51
C LYS A 21 -5.50 -9.27 -4.48
N VAL A 22 -6.16 -8.53 -3.59
CA VAL A 22 -5.51 -7.83 -2.47
C VAL A 22 -4.79 -8.79 -1.52
N GLN A 23 -5.43 -9.90 -1.14
CA GLN A 23 -4.78 -10.92 -0.30
C GLN A 23 -3.54 -11.51 -0.98
N THR A 24 -3.62 -11.76 -2.28
CA THR A 24 -2.49 -12.26 -3.07
C THR A 24 -1.35 -11.23 -3.12
N LEU A 25 -1.69 -9.97 -3.39
CA LEU A 25 -0.75 -8.85 -3.43
C LEU A 25 -0.05 -8.65 -2.09
N LEU A 26 -0.78 -8.54 -0.98
CA LEU A 26 -0.20 -8.40 0.36
C LEU A 26 0.70 -9.59 0.74
N ARG A 27 0.31 -10.81 0.37
CA ARG A 27 1.14 -12.01 0.63
C ARG A 27 2.44 -11.98 -0.15
N ILE A 28 2.41 -11.56 -1.43
CA ILE A 28 3.63 -11.43 -2.24
C ILE A 28 4.49 -10.31 -1.67
N SER A 29 3.93 -9.12 -1.47
CA SER A 29 4.64 -7.97 -0.89
C SER A 29 5.29 -8.31 0.45
N SER A 30 4.58 -8.99 1.36
CA SER A 30 5.14 -9.42 2.64
C SER A 30 6.35 -10.30 2.46
N ARG A 31 6.21 -11.42 1.73
CA ARG A 31 7.32 -12.37 1.52
C ARG A 31 8.52 -11.72 0.86
N THR A 32 8.28 -10.83 -0.09
CA THR A 32 9.33 -10.17 -0.86
C THR A 32 10.05 -9.09 -0.06
N LEU A 33 9.34 -8.30 0.75
CA LEU A 33 9.97 -7.31 1.65
C LEU A 33 10.69 -7.99 2.81
N ASP A 34 10.18 -9.13 3.31
CA ASP A 34 10.82 -9.93 4.35
C ASP A 34 12.19 -10.48 3.91
N GLN A 35 12.36 -10.82 2.62
CA GLN A 35 13.65 -11.28 2.06
C GLN A 35 14.79 -10.27 2.26
N ILE A 36 14.46 -8.98 2.28
CA ILE A 36 15.41 -7.88 2.49
C ILE A 36 15.21 -7.21 3.85
N GLN A 37 14.45 -7.83 4.75
CA GLN A 37 14.21 -7.37 6.11
C GLN A 37 13.69 -5.92 6.18
N VAL A 38 12.74 -5.58 5.29
CA VAL A 38 12.09 -4.27 5.29
C VAL A 38 10.72 -4.41 5.96
N PRO A 39 10.55 -3.94 7.21
CA PRO A 39 9.25 -3.95 7.86
C PRO A 39 8.31 -2.93 7.18
N PHE A 40 7.02 -3.26 7.18
CA PHE A 40 5.97 -2.40 6.65
C PHE A 40 4.68 -2.59 7.46
N TRP A 41 3.71 -1.70 7.25
CA TRP A 41 2.35 -1.83 7.80
C TRP A 41 1.32 -1.50 6.72
N ILE A 42 0.08 -1.99 6.89
CA ILE A 42 -1.04 -1.51 6.07
C ILE A 42 -1.39 -0.08 6.46
N SER A 43 -1.64 0.78 5.48
CA SER A 43 -1.87 2.22 5.72
C SER A 43 -3.18 2.71 5.09
N SER A 44 -3.52 3.98 5.31
CA SER A 44 -4.59 4.70 4.61
C SER A 44 -5.91 3.91 4.48
N GLY A 45 -6.47 3.78 3.27
CA GLY A 45 -7.75 3.13 3.02
C GLY A 45 -7.71 1.62 3.30
N THR A 46 -6.54 1.00 3.11
CA THR A 46 -6.32 -0.42 3.41
C THR A 46 -6.43 -0.70 4.91
N CYS A 47 -5.78 0.11 5.75
CA CYS A 47 -5.86 0.02 7.20
C CYS A 47 -7.28 0.30 7.71
N LEU A 48 -7.93 1.35 7.19
CA LEU A 48 -9.32 1.67 7.56
C LEU A 48 -10.27 0.53 7.23
N GLY A 49 -10.16 -0.06 6.04
CA GLY A 49 -10.96 -1.22 5.67
C GLY A 49 -10.76 -2.37 6.67
N TRP A 50 -9.50 -2.64 7.03
CA TRP A 50 -9.16 -3.75 7.89
C TRP A 50 -9.80 -3.59 9.27
N LEU A 51 -9.68 -2.39 9.86
CA LEU A 51 -10.25 -2.05 11.15
C LEU A 51 -11.78 -2.04 11.14
N ARG A 52 -12.38 -1.52 10.08
CA ARG A 52 -13.82 -1.24 10.01
C ARG A 52 -14.66 -2.46 9.64
N GLN A 53 -14.16 -3.30 8.74
CA GLN A 53 -14.95 -4.35 8.09
C GLN A 53 -14.18 -5.66 7.90
N CYS A 54 -13.09 -5.88 8.67
CA CYS A 54 -12.28 -7.10 8.65
C CYS A 54 -11.84 -7.52 7.23
N GLY A 55 -11.48 -6.56 6.39
CA GLY A 55 -11.10 -6.78 4.99
C GLY A 55 -10.73 -5.47 4.32
N VAL A 56 -10.79 -5.39 2.99
CA VAL A 56 -10.60 -4.12 2.27
C VAL A 56 -11.91 -3.53 1.79
N ILE A 57 -11.91 -2.21 1.59
CA ILE A 57 -13.02 -1.48 0.98
C ILE A 57 -13.03 -1.83 -0.51
N SER A 58 -14.05 -2.57 -0.97
CA SER A 58 -14.06 -3.20 -2.31
C SER A 58 -13.96 -2.22 -3.49
N TYR A 59 -14.31 -0.96 -3.26
CA TYR A 59 -14.29 0.10 -4.27
C TYR A 59 -13.08 1.04 -4.16
N SER A 60 -12.08 0.79 -3.29
CA SER A 60 -10.85 1.60 -3.23
C SER A 60 -9.97 1.44 -4.47
N ARG A 61 -9.92 0.22 -5.03
CA ARG A 61 -9.16 -0.19 -6.22
C ARG A 61 -7.64 -0.25 -6.06
N ASP A 62 -7.12 0.08 -4.90
CA ASP A 62 -5.70 -0.04 -4.55
C ASP A 62 -5.47 -0.55 -3.13
N VAL A 63 -4.20 -0.88 -2.87
CA VAL A 63 -3.64 -1.33 -1.60
C VAL A 63 -2.56 -0.34 -1.19
N ASP A 64 -2.62 0.16 0.03
CA ASP A 64 -1.66 1.10 0.59
C ASP A 64 -0.86 0.43 1.70
N ILE A 65 0.47 0.53 1.62
CA ILE A 65 1.37 0.17 2.71
C ILE A 65 2.30 1.33 3.08
N GLY A 66 2.70 1.37 4.34
CA GLY A 66 3.67 2.32 4.87
C GLY A 66 4.99 1.64 5.18
N ILE A 67 6.09 2.32 4.89
CA ILE A 67 7.46 1.92 5.26
C ILE A 67 8.13 3.12 5.93
N ARG A 68 8.89 2.91 7.02
CA ARG A 68 9.73 3.97 7.59
C ARG A 68 10.83 4.30 6.59
N ILE A 69 11.10 5.58 6.33
CA ILE A 69 12.17 5.93 5.38
C ILE A 69 13.54 5.40 5.82
N GLN A 70 13.76 5.23 7.12
CA GLN A 70 15.00 4.63 7.66
C GLN A 70 15.19 3.17 7.24
N ASP A 71 14.11 2.47 6.90
CA ASP A 71 14.12 1.09 6.43
C ASP A 71 14.12 1.01 4.88
N TYR A 72 14.21 2.13 4.18
CA TYR A 72 14.31 2.13 2.72
C TYR A 72 15.57 1.41 2.26
N ARG A 73 15.37 0.47 1.34
CA ARG A 73 16.42 -0.25 0.63
C ARG A 73 16.23 -0.07 -0.88
N PRO A 74 17.27 0.34 -1.64
CA PRO A 74 17.19 0.40 -3.10
C PRO A 74 16.70 -0.91 -3.74
N GLU A 75 17.00 -2.04 -3.10
CA GLU A 75 16.62 -3.39 -3.48
C GLU A 75 15.11 -3.61 -3.52
N ILE A 76 14.28 -2.80 -2.82
CA ILE A 76 12.81 -2.89 -2.84
C ILE A 76 12.27 -2.97 -4.28
N LEU A 77 12.83 -2.13 -5.16
CA LEU A 77 12.46 -2.11 -6.58
C LEU A 77 12.78 -3.45 -7.26
N GLN A 78 13.99 -3.97 -7.04
CA GLN A 78 14.45 -5.23 -7.64
C GLN A 78 13.63 -6.42 -7.13
N VAL A 79 13.40 -6.52 -5.82
CA VAL A 79 12.73 -7.70 -5.25
C VAL A 79 11.25 -7.74 -5.61
N LEU A 80 10.55 -6.59 -5.59
CA LEU A 80 9.14 -6.52 -5.98
C LEU A 80 8.95 -6.76 -7.48
N THR A 81 9.83 -6.21 -8.32
CA THR A 81 9.80 -6.49 -9.77
C THR A 81 10.14 -7.94 -10.09
N GLY A 82 11.13 -8.52 -9.42
CA GLY A 82 11.45 -9.94 -9.52
C GLY A 82 10.32 -10.87 -9.06
N ALA A 83 9.45 -10.39 -8.16
CA ALA A 83 8.25 -11.10 -7.72
C ALA A 83 7.03 -10.91 -8.65
N GLY A 84 7.21 -10.25 -9.80
CA GLY A 84 6.18 -10.07 -10.83
C GLY A 84 5.38 -8.77 -10.72
N LEU A 85 5.69 -7.87 -9.77
CA LEU A 85 5.05 -6.56 -9.68
C LEU A 85 5.68 -5.58 -10.69
N ARG A 86 4.86 -4.90 -11.50
CA ARG A 86 5.38 -3.91 -12.44
C ARG A 86 5.42 -2.53 -11.79
N LEU A 87 6.59 -1.87 -11.78
CA LEU A 87 6.68 -0.48 -11.34
C LEU A 87 5.82 0.41 -12.25
N LYS A 88 4.93 1.19 -11.65
CA LYS A 88 4.00 2.09 -12.34
C LYS A 88 4.40 3.55 -12.15
N HIS A 89 4.68 3.95 -10.91
CA HIS A 89 5.09 5.31 -10.58
C HIS A 89 6.19 5.32 -9.53
N ARG A 90 7.03 6.35 -9.62
CA ARG A 90 7.97 6.75 -8.56
C ARG A 90 7.85 8.25 -8.42
N PHE A 91 7.45 8.72 -7.25
CA PHE A 91 7.40 10.15 -6.92
C PHE A 91 8.39 10.48 -5.81
N GLY A 92 8.74 11.76 -5.72
CA GLY A 92 9.66 12.25 -4.70
C GLY A 92 11.08 11.68 -4.80
N LYS A 93 11.82 11.83 -3.71
CA LYS A 93 13.19 11.33 -3.52
C LYS A 93 13.31 10.66 -2.16
N VAL A 94 14.38 9.90 -1.92
CA VAL A 94 14.59 9.20 -0.64
C VAL A 94 14.59 10.20 0.51
N GLU A 95 15.22 11.35 0.33
CA GLU A 95 15.27 12.45 1.28
C GLU A 95 13.95 13.23 1.42
N ASP A 96 12.98 13.03 0.52
CA ASP A 96 11.79 13.85 0.47
C ASP A 96 10.61 13.21 -0.28
N SER A 97 9.59 12.80 0.48
CA SER A 97 8.27 12.42 -0.03
C SER A 97 8.30 11.28 -1.06
N LEU A 98 9.15 10.28 -0.83
CA LEU A 98 9.21 9.10 -1.69
C LEU A 98 7.86 8.35 -1.68
N GLU A 99 7.42 7.99 -2.88
CA GLU A 99 6.28 7.11 -3.10
C GLU A 99 6.62 6.15 -4.25
N LEU A 100 6.32 4.86 -4.07
CA LEU A 100 6.47 3.85 -5.11
C LEU A 100 5.12 3.17 -5.37
N SER A 101 4.64 3.25 -6.60
CA SER A 101 3.44 2.53 -7.02
C SER A 101 3.80 1.36 -7.91
N PHE A 102 3.29 0.18 -7.58
CA PHE A 102 3.43 -1.04 -8.35
C PHE A 102 2.05 -1.55 -8.82
N LEU A 103 2.04 -2.42 -9.82
CA LEU A 103 0.84 -3.09 -10.31
C LEU A 103 1.07 -4.60 -10.33
N LEU A 104 0.13 -5.35 -9.77
CA LEU A 104 0.00 -6.79 -9.96
C LEU A 104 -1.37 -7.03 -10.60
N ASP A 105 -1.39 -7.60 -11.80
CA ASP A 105 -2.57 -7.67 -12.67
C ASP A 105 -3.22 -6.27 -12.86
N ASP A 106 -4.38 -6.05 -12.27
CA ASP A 106 -5.17 -4.81 -12.29
C ASP A 106 -5.24 -4.10 -10.93
N VAL A 107 -4.55 -4.60 -9.90
CA VAL A 107 -4.54 -4.03 -8.55
C VAL A 107 -3.23 -3.29 -8.29
N LYS A 108 -3.34 -2.03 -7.89
CA LYS A 108 -2.21 -1.16 -7.58
C LYS A 108 -1.80 -1.32 -6.11
N LEU A 109 -0.49 -1.42 -5.87
CA LEU A 109 0.14 -1.28 -4.56
C LEU A 109 0.81 0.08 -4.50
N ASP A 110 0.41 0.93 -3.56
CA ASP A 110 1.12 2.15 -3.22
C ASP A 110 1.92 1.97 -1.94
N ILE A 111 3.20 2.32 -2.00
CA ILE A 111 4.12 2.31 -0.88
C ILE A 111 4.45 3.75 -0.52
N PHE A 112 3.96 4.20 0.62
CA PHE A 112 4.25 5.51 1.18
C PHE A 112 5.40 5.42 2.18
N PHE A 113 6.39 6.30 2.03
CA PHE A 113 7.49 6.38 2.98
C PHE A 113 7.21 7.43 4.05
N PHE A 114 7.40 7.04 5.30
CA PHE A 114 7.14 7.88 6.47
C PHE A 114 8.46 8.39 7.06
N TYR A 115 8.53 9.70 7.22
CA TYR A 115 9.65 10.48 7.73
C TYR A 115 9.32 10.94 9.15
N ASN A 116 10.33 11.00 10.02
CA ASN A 116 10.16 11.56 11.36
C ASN A 116 10.59 13.02 11.38
N ASP A 117 9.82 13.85 12.07
CA ASP A 117 10.09 15.25 12.36
C ASP A 117 9.77 15.47 13.84
N GLY A 118 10.77 15.23 14.70
CA GLY A 118 10.57 15.10 16.15
C GLY A 118 9.63 13.93 16.49
N ASP A 119 8.55 14.22 17.20
CA ASP A 119 7.53 13.25 17.62
C ASP A 119 6.46 12.99 16.56
N VAL A 120 6.54 13.67 15.41
CA VAL A 120 5.56 13.55 14.32
C VAL A 120 6.13 12.67 13.21
N ALA A 121 5.33 11.73 12.72
CA ALA A 121 5.60 11.03 11.47
C ALA A 121 4.76 11.64 10.33
N TRP A 122 5.37 11.88 9.17
CA TRP A 122 4.69 12.42 7.99
C TRP A 122 5.09 11.65 6.73
N ASN A 123 4.19 11.55 5.77
CA ASN A 123 4.47 11.10 4.42
C ASN A 123 3.99 12.18 3.44
N GLY A 124 4.70 12.37 2.33
CA GLY A 124 4.28 13.32 1.31
C GLY A 124 3.24 12.74 0.36
N GLY A 125 2.47 13.60 -0.28
CA GLY A 125 1.59 13.26 -1.40
C GLY A 125 2.01 13.98 -2.67
N THR A 126 1.98 13.29 -3.82
CA THR A 126 2.27 13.90 -5.12
C THR A 126 1.10 13.75 -6.07
N GLN A 127 0.63 14.87 -6.64
CA GLN A 127 -0.40 14.82 -7.68
C GLN A 127 0.23 14.34 -9.00
N ALA A 128 -0.12 13.13 -9.42
CA ALA A 128 0.49 12.43 -10.56
C ALA A 128 0.51 13.23 -11.89
N ARG A 129 -0.50 14.07 -12.16
CA ARG A 129 -0.60 14.84 -13.43
C ARG A 129 0.25 16.12 -13.43
N THR A 130 0.36 16.79 -12.29
CA THR A 130 0.99 18.12 -12.20
C THR A 130 2.36 18.08 -11.55
N GLY A 131 2.70 16.97 -10.88
CA GLY A 131 3.86 16.89 -10.00
C GLY A 131 3.74 17.75 -8.74
N ARG A 132 2.57 18.37 -8.50
CA ARG A 132 2.37 19.22 -7.32
C ARG A 132 2.48 18.37 -6.06
N LYS A 133 3.33 18.81 -5.16
CA LYS A 133 3.67 18.13 -3.91
C LYS A 133 2.85 18.69 -2.74
N PHE A 134 2.52 17.82 -1.80
CA PHE A 134 1.84 18.12 -0.53
C PHE A 134 2.63 17.50 0.63
N LYS A 135 2.90 18.29 1.67
CA LYS A 135 3.40 17.85 3.00
C LYS A 135 2.32 18.21 4.01
#